data_AF-A0A1I0S7J5-F1
#
_entry.id   AF-A0A1I0S7J5-F1
#
_cell.length_a   1.000
_cell.length_b   1.000
_cell.length_c   1.000
_cell.angle_alpha   90.00
_cell.angle_beta   90.00
_cell.angle_gamma   90.00
#
_symmetry.space_group_name_H-M   'P 1'
#
loop_
_entity.id
_entity.type
_entity.pdbx_description
1 polymer ?
#
loop_
_entity_poly.entity_id
_entity_poly.type
_entity_poly.pdbx_seq_one_letter_code
_entity_poly.pdbx_strand_id
1 'polypeptide(L)'
;MNGIQKALTVLCAQLLPIMHAAAQSQVAINDGPYLFYETGKPILKTIRDNQVVTFANPDNVEITFKDHPDWNFVVAIKGQLDIEPSEWKKPDDKLLVISDIEGEFEVFRALLLANKVVDSQYNWIYGKGQLVIDGDLFDRGSHVTEYLWLLYKLEQDATSKGGYVHTILGNHDIMNLSGDLRYVLPKYKESAQLMGVDYMRLYDENTELGRWLRTKNVMERIGDQLFMHAGLSPEILKLHLSVPEINEKCRPFLATPKKSLPDTMKVFFGKDSPFWYRGYFMAPRATLTDVDLSLNYYQCKRIIVGHTILDRNIALYYRGKVLGIDVDAHSGKCSGALFKHNRWYIINDKGIEKKLRYKKGNDIIKDSDVL
;
A
#
# COMPACT_ATOMS: atom_id res chain seq x y z
N MET A 1 -19.38 -92.00 -4.44
CA MET A 1 -20.25 -90.80 -4.34
C MET A 1 -19.64 -89.86 -3.32
N ASN A 2 -19.40 -88.62 -3.76
CA ASN A 2 -19.30 -87.36 -3.02
C ASN A 2 -18.23 -87.19 -1.93
N GLY A 3 -17.35 -86.21 -2.17
CA GLY A 3 -16.69 -85.46 -1.09
C GLY A 3 -15.27 -84.99 -1.39
N ILE A 4 -15.05 -84.18 -2.44
CA ILE A 4 -13.77 -83.46 -2.61
C ILE A 4 -14.04 -81.96 -2.49
N GLN A 5 -13.46 -81.37 -1.44
CA GLN A 5 -13.48 -79.95 -1.11
C GLN A 5 -12.87 -79.10 -2.24
N LYS A 6 -13.59 -78.06 -2.65
CA LYS A 6 -13.04 -76.99 -3.49
C LYS A 6 -12.22 -76.04 -2.61
N ALA A 7 -10.91 -76.00 -2.83
CA ALA A 7 -10.04 -74.95 -2.30
C ALA A 7 -10.27 -73.66 -3.11
N LEU A 8 -10.58 -72.57 -2.39
CA LEU A 8 -10.76 -71.23 -2.95
C LEU A 8 -9.39 -70.54 -3.00
N THR A 9 -8.82 -70.38 -4.20
CA THR A 9 -7.60 -69.56 -4.39
C THR A 9 -8.01 -68.10 -4.54
N VAL A 10 -7.80 -67.30 -3.49
CA VAL A 10 -7.98 -65.84 -3.54
C VAL A 10 -6.72 -65.23 -4.18
N LEU A 11 -6.86 -64.73 -5.41
CA LEU A 11 -5.81 -63.98 -6.10
C LEU A 11 -5.90 -62.51 -5.63
N CYS A 12 -5.04 -62.10 -4.70
CA CYS A 12 -4.87 -60.70 -4.32
C CYS A 12 -4.12 -59.96 -5.43
N ALA A 13 -4.85 -59.26 -6.31
CA ALA A 13 -4.26 -58.26 -7.20
C ALA A 13 -3.95 -57.00 -6.39
N GLN A 14 -2.66 -56.76 -6.12
CA GLN A 14 -2.18 -55.51 -5.54
C GLN A 14 -2.29 -54.40 -6.60
N LEU A 15 -3.31 -53.55 -6.48
CA LEU A 15 -3.41 -52.29 -7.21
C LEU A 15 -2.43 -51.28 -6.57
N LEU A 16 -1.29 -51.05 -7.21
CA LEU A 16 -0.41 -49.91 -6.92
C LEU A 16 -1.15 -48.61 -7.29
N PRO A 17 -1.30 -47.65 -6.37
CA PRO A 17 -1.81 -46.33 -6.74
C PRO A 17 -0.74 -45.60 -7.54
N ILE A 18 -0.99 -45.41 -8.84
CA ILE A 18 -0.21 -44.51 -9.68
C ILE A 18 -0.51 -43.09 -9.19
N MET A 19 0.34 -42.55 -8.32
CA MET A 19 0.34 -41.13 -8.01
C MET A 19 0.73 -40.36 -9.27
N HIS A 20 -0.25 -39.87 -10.02
CA HIS A 20 -0.01 -38.80 -10.96
C HIS A 20 0.23 -37.53 -10.14
N ALA A 21 1.50 -37.24 -9.85
CA ALA A 21 1.90 -35.89 -9.54
C ALA A 21 1.63 -35.06 -10.82
N ALA A 22 0.51 -34.34 -10.82
CA ALA A 22 0.31 -33.29 -11.81
C ALA A 22 1.42 -32.27 -11.58
N ALA A 23 2.45 -32.28 -12.42
CA ALA A 23 3.38 -31.18 -12.53
C ALA A 23 2.55 -29.97 -13.00
N GLN A 24 2.05 -29.16 -12.08
CA GLN A 24 1.70 -27.80 -12.39
C GLN A 24 2.96 -27.19 -13.00
N SER A 25 2.89 -26.80 -14.28
CA SER A 25 3.96 -26.01 -14.87
C SER A 25 4.07 -24.74 -14.04
N GLN A 26 5.09 -24.66 -13.20
CA GLN A 26 5.32 -23.49 -12.36
C GLN A 26 5.51 -22.31 -13.31
N VAL A 27 4.59 -21.35 -13.28
CA VAL A 27 4.71 -20.11 -14.06
C VAL A 27 6.04 -19.48 -13.70
N ALA A 28 6.85 -19.16 -14.69
CA ALA A 28 8.18 -18.63 -14.45
C ALA A 28 8.07 -17.25 -13.78
N ILE A 29 8.81 -17.07 -12.69
CA ILE A 29 8.84 -15.84 -11.90
C ILE A 29 9.55 -14.75 -12.70
N ASN A 30 8.88 -13.61 -12.79
CA ASN A 30 9.44 -12.35 -13.25
C ASN A 30 9.15 -11.32 -12.15
N ASP A 31 10.20 -10.68 -11.63
CA ASP A 31 10.09 -9.82 -10.45
C ASP A 31 11.28 -8.85 -10.32
N GLY A 32 11.11 -7.85 -9.46
CA GLY A 32 12.08 -6.79 -9.25
C GLY A 32 11.84 -5.59 -10.18
N PRO A 33 12.86 -4.74 -10.38
CA PRO A 33 14.22 -4.86 -9.89
C PRO A 33 14.38 -4.43 -8.41
N TYR A 34 15.36 -5.02 -7.73
CA TYR A 34 15.77 -4.71 -6.36
C TYR A 34 17.17 -4.10 -6.36
N LEU A 35 17.30 -2.87 -5.87
CA LEU A 35 18.58 -2.16 -5.81
C LEU A 35 19.17 -2.27 -4.40
N PHE A 36 20.23 -3.07 -4.27
CA PHE A 36 20.98 -3.29 -3.03
C PHE A 36 22.21 -2.39 -2.97
N TYR A 37 22.65 -2.04 -1.76
CA TYR A 37 23.92 -1.39 -1.46
C TYR A 37 24.85 -2.39 -0.76
N GLU A 38 25.56 -3.19 -1.53
CA GLU A 38 26.49 -4.20 -1.01
C GLU A 38 27.88 -3.57 -0.85
N THR A 39 28.41 -3.51 0.37
CA THR A 39 29.70 -2.84 0.68
C THR A 39 29.78 -1.39 0.17
N GLY A 40 28.64 -0.68 0.19
CA GLY A 40 28.53 0.71 -0.29
C GLY A 40 28.40 0.86 -1.81
N LYS A 41 28.38 -0.24 -2.58
CA LYS A 41 28.21 -0.21 -4.03
C LYS A 41 26.78 -0.60 -4.44
N PRO A 42 26.13 0.14 -5.33
CA PRO A 42 24.81 -0.22 -5.83
C PRO A 42 24.86 -1.45 -6.75
N ILE A 43 24.05 -2.46 -6.45
CA ILE A 43 23.88 -3.70 -7.20
C ILE A 43 22.38 -3.88 -7.48
N LEU A 44 21.99 -3.88 -8.74
CA LEU A 44 20.61 -4.14 -9.15
C LEU A 44 20.44 -5.63 -9.45
N LYS A 45 19.40 -6.26 -8.90
CA LYS A 45 19.02 -7.63 -9.24
C LYS A 45 17.58 -7.64 -9.75
N THR A 46 17.34 -8.31 -10.86
CA THR A 46 16.00 -8.55 -11.42
C THR A 46 15.88 -10.02 -11.76
N ILE A 47 14.66 -10.55 -11.70
CA ILE A 47 14.38 -11.95 -12.02
C ILE A 47 13.65 -11.98 -13.36
N ARG A 48 14.21 -12.73 -14.31
CA ARG A 48 13.64 -12.94 -15.64
C ARG A 48 13.54 -14.44 -15.88
N ASP A 49 12.33 -14.94 -16.00
CA ASP A 49 12.03 -16.36 -16.18
C ASP A 49 12.81 -17.28 -15.20
N ASN A 50 12.66 -17.02 -13.90
CA ASN A 50 13.37 -17.68 -12.78
C ASN A 50 14.90 -17.45 -12.73
N GLN A 51 15.49 -16.66 -13.62
CA GLN A 51 16.92 -16.37 -13.61
C GLN A 51 17.21 -14.99 -13.02
N VAL A 52 18.17 -14.92 -12.11
CA VAL A 52 18.64 -13.65 -11.55
C VAL A 52 19.61 -13.00 -12.52
N VAL A 53 19.26 -11.80 -12.97
CA VAL A 53 20.14 -10.92 -13.75
C VAL A 53 20.64 -9.82 -12.82
N THR A 54 21.96 -9.63 -12.79
CA THR A 54 22.64 -8.67 -11.90
C THR A 54 23.33 -7.58 -12.70
N PHE A 55 23.14 -6.33 -12.30
CA PHE A 55 23.82 -5.17 -12.87
C PHE A 55 24.62 -4.45 -11.78
N ALA A 56 25.89 -4.19 -12.04
CA ALA A 56 26.75 -3.45 -11.13
C ALA A 56 26.69 -1.96 -11.45
N ASN A 57 26.56 -1.12 -10.42
CA ASN A 57 26.54 0.34 -10.50
C ASN A 57 25.56 0.88 -11.57
N PRO A 58 24.26 0.54 -11.48
CA PRO A 58 23.27 1.09 -12.40
C PRO A 58 23.17 2.61 -12.30
N ASP A 59 23.11 3.30 -13.44
CA ASP A 59 22.75 4.72 -13.48
C ASP A 59 21.23 4.92 -13.33
N ASN A 60 20.45 3.96 -13.83
CA ASN A 60 18.99 3.98 -13.82
C ASN A 60 18.44 2.58 -13.51
N VAL A 61 17.17 2.54 -13.12
CA VAL A 61 16.42 1.32 -12.86
C VAL A 61 15.37 1.15 -13.95
N GLU A 62 15.45 0.04 -14.69
CA GLU A 62 14.48 -0.32 -15.74
C GLU A 62 13.40 -1.24 -15.16
N ILE A 63 12.14 -0.82 -15.28
CA ILE A 63 10.98 -1.60 -14.85
C ILE A 63 10.34 -2.19 -16.11
N THR A 64 10.19 -3.51 -16.12
CA THR A 64 9.70 -4.25 -17.28
C THR A 64 8.52 -5.15 -16.93
N PHE A 65 7.45 -5.09 -17.71
CA PHE A 65 6.29 -5.97 -17.61
C PHE A 65 6.31 -6.95 -18.79
N LYS A 66 6.44 -8.25 -18.48
CA LYS A 66 6.58 -9.30 -19.50
C LYS A 66 5.42 -9.32 -20.49
N ASP A 67 4.19 -9.25 -19.99
CA ASP A 67 2.98 -9.33 -20.79
C ASP A 67 2.44 -7.96 -21.24
N HIS A 68 3.03 -6.88 -20.73
CA HIS A 68 2.66 -5.49 -21.05
C HIS A 68 3.89 -4.60 -21.33
N PRO A 69 4.69 -4.84 -22.38
CA PRO A 69 5.89 -4.05 -22.63
C PRO A 69 5.64 -2.54 -22.82
N ASP A 70 4.41 -2.15 -23.19
CA ASP A 70 3.96 -0.76 -23.26
C ASP A 70 3.84 -0.07 -21.89
N TRP A 71 3.91 -0.84 -20.80
CA TRP A 71 3.90 -0.33 -19.43
C TRP A 71 5.31 -0.11 -18.87
N ASN A 72 6.36 -0.46 -19.61
CA ASN A 72 7.74 -0.31 -19.15
C ASN A 72 8.09 1.15 -18.90
N PHE A 73 8.94 1.39 -17.91
CA PHE A 73 9.45 2.73 -17.61
C PHE A 73 10.84 2.68 -16.98
N VAL A 74 11.50 3.84 -16.98
CA VAL A 74 12.85 4.01 -16.43
C VAL A 74 12.79 5.00 -15.28
N VAL A 75 13.54 4.69 -14.23
CA VAL A 75 13.62 5.51 -13.01
C VAL A 75 15.07 5.92 -12.77
N ALA A 76 15.28 7.22 -12.61
CA ALA A 76 16.54 7.77 -12.14
C ALA A 76 16.64 7.57 -10.62
N ILE A 77 17.77 7.04 -10.15
CA ILE A 77 18.05 6.86 -8.73
C ILE A 77 18.28 8.25 -8.10
N LYS A 78 17.58 8.53 -6.99
CA LYS A 78 17.74 9.77 -6.23
C LYS A 78 19.14 9.82 -5.64
N GLY A 79 19.80 10.97 -5.77
CA GLY A 79 21.11 11.21 -5.15
C GLY A 79 21.04 11.26 -3.62
N GLN A 80 19.89 11.64 -3.06
CA GLN A 80 19.66 11.75 -1.62
C GLN A 80 18.21 11.37 -1.28
N LEU A 81 18.04 10.79 -0.09
CA LEU A 81 16.75 10.47 0.50
C LEU A 81 16.60 11.27 1.79
N ASP A 82 15.65 12.20 1.79
CA ASP A 82 15.35 13.08 2.92
C ASP A 82 14.08 12.63 3.62
N ILE A 83 13.99 12.89 4.94
CA ILE A 83 12.75 12.66 5.69
C ILE A 83 11.68 13.62 5.17
N GLU A 84 10.52 13.08 4.83
CA GLU A 84 9.41 13.84 4.26
C GLU A 84 8.81 14.80 5.31
N PRO A 85 8.56 16.08 4.97
CA PRO A 85 7.74 16.96 5.80
C PRO A 85 6.34 16.36 6.01
N SER A 86 5.77 16.55 7.19
CA SER A 86 4.43 16.04 7.53
C SER A 86 3.38 17.13 7.71
N GLU A 87 3.77 18.38 7.51
CA GLU A 87 2.87 19.53 7.52
C GLU A 87 3.03 20.37 6.26
N TRP A 88 1.94 20.50 5.52
CA TRP A 88 1.90 21.14 4.22
C TRP A 88 0.86 22.24 4.19
N LYS A 89 1.13 23.27 3.39
CA LYS A 89 0.09 24.22 3.02
C LYS A 89 -0.96 23.53 2.17
N LYS A 90 -2.16 24.08 2.20
CA LYS A 90 -3.24 23.67 1.30
C LYS A 90 -2.78 23.83 -0.16
N PRO A 91 -3.04 22.84 -1.04
CA PRO A 91 -2.69 22.96 -2.45
C PRO A 91 -3.51 24.06 -3.13
N ASP A 92 -2.85 24.82 -4.00
CA ASP A 92 -3.47 25.92 -4.76
C ASP A 92 -4.37 25.43 -5.91
N ASP A 93 -4.05 24.28 -6.49
CA ASP A 93 -4.76 23.69 -7.63
C ASP A 93 -5.72 22.59 -7.18
N LYS A 94 -5.19 21.36 -7.00
CA LYS A 94 -5.98 20.16 -6.74
C LYS A 94 -5.16 19.07 -6.04
N LEU A 95 -5.84 18.21 -5.31
CA LEU A 95 -5.27 17.07 -4.58
C LEU A 95 -6.02 15.81 -4.97
N LEU A 96 -5.36 14.84 -5.56
CA LEU A 96 -5.90 13.51 -5.76
C LEU A 96 -5.45 12.61 -4.61
N VAL A 97 -6.36 11.82 -4.06
CA VAL A 97 -6.10 10.90 -2.95
C VAL A 97 -6.56 9.50 -3.35
N ILE A 98 -5.67 8.53 -3.19
CA ILE A 98 -5.85 7.10 -3.45
C ILE A 98 -5.31 6.35 -2.24
N SER A 99 -5.83 5.16 -1.94
CA SER A 99 -5.40 4.32 -0.82
C SER A 99 -5.52 2.85 -1.20
N ASP A 100 -4.83 1.98 -0.45
CA ASP A 100 -5.05 0.52 -0.47
C ASP A 100 -4.94 -0.09 -1.88
N ILE A 101 -3.93 0.34 -2.65
CA ILE A 101 -3.66 -0.23 -3.98
C ILE A 101 -3.10 -1.64 -3.86
N GLU A 102 -2.35 -1.94 -2.80
CA GLU A 102 -1.90 -3.31 -2.47
C GLU A 102 -1.27 -4.02 -3.69
N GLY A 103 -0.36 -3.34 -4.42
CA GLY A 103 0.31 -3.90 -5.58
C GLY A 103 -0.54 -4.12 -6.85
N GLU A 104 -1.78 -3.64 -6.90
CA GLU A 104 -2.64 -3.66 -8.10
C GLU A 104 -2.26 -2.56 -9.11
N PHE A 105 -1.11 -2.74 -9.77
CA PHE A 105 -0.53 -1.73 -10.65
C PHE A 105 -1.45 -1.31 -11.81
N GLU A 106 -2.20 -2.23 -12.40
CA GLU A 106 -3.14 -1.91 -13.49
C GLU A 106 -4.21 -0.91 -13.05
N VAL A 107 -4.80 -1.13 -11.86
CA VAL A 107 -5.80 -0.25 -11.25
C VAL A 107 -5.20 1.14 -11.01
N PHE A 108 -4.00 1.19 -10.42
CA PHE A 108 -3.29 2.43 -10.17
C PHE A 108 -2.99 3.20 -11.46
N ARG A 109 -2.41 2.52 -12.45
CA ARG A 109 -2.11 3.07 -13.77
C ARG A 109 -3.36 3.63 -14.45
N ALA A 110 -4.45 2.86 -14.48
CA ALA A 110 -5.71 3.28 -15.09
C ALA A 110 -6.24 4.57 -14.45
N LEU A 111 -6.21 4.66 -13.12
CA LEU A 111 -6.61 5.88 -12.39
C LEU A 111 -5.73 7.08 -12.75
N LEU A 112 -4.41 6.93 -12.75
CA LEU A 112 -3.51 8.04 -13.03
C LEU A 112 -3.65 8.55 -14.47
N LEU A 113 -3.76 7.66 -15.45
CA LEU A 113 -3.94 8.01 -16.86
C LEU A 113 -5.27 8.72 -17.11
N ALA A 114 -6.37 8.13 -16.64
CA ALA A 114 -7.71 8.64 -16.87
C ALA A 114 -7.93 10.03 -16.26
N ASN A 115 -7.24 10.32 -15.15
CA ASN A 115 -7.32 11.59 -14.43
C ASN A 115 -6.17 12.55 -14.77
N LYS A 116 -5.37 12.22 -15.80
CA LYS A 116 -4.30 13.05 -16.34
C LYS A 116 -3.29 13.46 -15.26
N VAL A 117 -2.98 12.55 -14.35
CA VAL A 117 -1.88 12.71 -13.39
C VAL A 117 -0.56 12.47 -14.13
N VAL A 118 -0.56 11.44 -14.96
CA VAL A 118 0.58 11.03 -15.79
C VAL A 118 0.16 10.79 -17.24
N ASP A 119 1.11 10.85 -18.16
CA ASP A 119 0.93 10.37 -19.53
C ASP A 119 1.19 8.85 -19.65
N SER A 120 1.09 8.28 -20.85
CA SER A 120 1.33 6.86 -21.12
C SER A 120 2.75 6.37 -20.80
N GLN A 121 3.72 7.28 -20.64
CA GLN A 121 5.10 7.00 -20.29
C GLN A 121 5.39 7.33 -18.81
N TYR A 122 4.33 7.56 -18.03
CA TYR A 122 4.37 7.93 -16.62
C TYR A 122 5.09 9.26 -16.33
N ASN A 123 5.15 10.16 -17.31
CA ASN A 123 5.63 11.52 -17.03
C ASN A 123 4.54 12.29 -16.30
N TRP A 124 4.93 13.03 -15.27
CA TRP A 124 4.01 13.89 -14.52
C TRP A 124 3.43 15.01 -15.40
N ILE A 125 2.11 15.00 -15.58
CA ILE A 125 1.35 16.02 -16.32
C ILE A 125 0.26 16.69 -15.47
N TYR A 126 0.27 16.46 -14.15
CA TYR A 126 -0.71 17.03 -13.21
C TYR A 126 -0.41 18.49 -12.81
N GLY A 127 0.60 19.11 -13.41
CA GLY A 127 1.03 20.48 -13.11
C GLY A 127 1.41 20.64 -11.64
N LYS A 128 0.84 21.67 -10.98
CA LYS A 128 1.02 21.93 -9.54
C LYS A 128 0.05 21.14 -8.64
N GLY A 129 -0.71 20.20 -9.23
CA GLY A 129 -1.54 19.30 -8.45
C GLY A 129 -0.70 18.44 -7.52
N GLN A 130 -1.35 17.78 -6.57
CA GLN A 130 -0.69 16.87 -5.64
C GLN A 130 -1.40 15.51 -5.68
N LEU A 131 -0.64 14.44 -5.47
CA LEU A 131 -1.13 13.08 -5.31
C LEU A 131 -0.84 12.64 -3.87
N VAL A 132 -1.80 11.99 -3.22
CA VAL A 132 -1.63 11.35 -1.91
C VAL A 132 -1.93 9.88 -2.07
N ILE A 133 -1.01 9.05 -1.60
CA ILE A 133 -1.21 7.63 -1.38
C ILE A 133 -1.33 7.42 0.14
N ASP A 134 -2.53 7.07 0.60
CA ASP A 134 -2.88 7.00 2.02
C ASP A 134 -2.67 5.59 2.60
N GLY A 135 -1.53 4.98 2.31
CA GLY A 135 -1.11 3.68 2.85
C GLY A 135 -1.44 2.45 2.01
N ASP A 136 -0.96 1.33 2.52
CA ASP A 136 -1.10 -0.03 2.00
C ASP A 136 -0.62 -0.17 0.55
N LEU A 137 0.70 0.00 0.41
CA LEU A 137 1.44 -0.16 -0.84
C LEU A 137 1.77 -1.61 -1.15
N PHE A 138 1.93 -2.42 -0.09
CA PHE A 138 2.38 -3.80 -0.12
C PHE A 138 1.24 -4.82 -0.11
N ASP A 139 1.65 -6.09 -0.30
CA ASP A 139 0.85 -7.30 -0.16
C ASP A 139 -0.25 -7.49 -1.21
N ARG A 140 -0.82 -8.71 -1.23
CA ARG A 140 -1.96 -9.18 -2.05
C ARG A 140 -1.79 -9.10 -3.58
N GLY A 141 -1.43 -7.97 -4.15
CA GLY A 141 -1.21 -7.79 -5.59
C GLY A 141 0.16 -8.27 -6.07
N SER A 142 0.25 -8.51 -7.38
CA SER A 142 1.43 -9.10 -8.02
C SER A 142 2.43 -8.10 -8.57
N HIS A 143 2.24 -6.78 -8.40
CA HIS A 143 3.12 -5.76 -8.98
C HIS A 143 3.56 -4.71 -7.93
N VAL A 144 3.86 -5.15 -6.70
CA VAL A 144 4.27 -4.28 -5.60
C VAL A 144 5.55 -3.53 -5.96
N THR A 145 6.58 -4.23 -6.45
CA THR A 145 7.89 -3.59 -6.73
C THR A 145 7.78 -2.52 -7.80
N GLU A 146 7.04 -2.78 -8.88
CA GLU A 146 6.79 -1.85 -9.96
C GLU A 146 5.98 -0.64 -9.49
N TYR A 147 4.98 -0.87 -8.64
CA TYR A 147 4.19 0.19 -8.02
C TYR A 147 5.07 1.12 -7.15
N LEU A 148 5.92 0.57 -6.29
CA LEU A 148 6.83 1.36 -5.45
C LEU A 148 7.82 2.18 -6.30
N TRP A 149 8.38 1.61 -7.38
CA TRP A 149 9.26 2.34 -8.29
C TRP A 149 8.55 3.47 -9.02
N LEU A 150 7.28 3.28 -9.40
CA LEU A 150 6.50 4.35 -10.01
C LEU A 150 6.26 5.50 -9.02
N LEU A 151 5.88 5.21 -7.77
CA LEU A 151 5.75 6.25 -6.74
C LEU A 151 7.07 7.00 -6.50
N TYR A 152 8.17 6.26 -6.37
CA TYR A 152 9.51 6.81 -6.21
C TYR A 152 9.89 7.78 -7.36
N LYS A 153 9.56 7.41 -8.60
CA LYS A 153 9.76 8.25 -9.78
C LYS A 153 8.89 9.51 -9.72
N LEU A 154 7.59 9.34 -9.44
CA LEU A 154 6.62 10.43 -9.47
C LEU A 154 6.91 11.52 -8.42
N GLU A 155 7.51 11.18 -7.28
CA GLU A 155 7.95 12.17 -6.29
C GLU A 155 8.94 13.20 -6.89
N GLN A 156 9.90 12.73 -7.70
CA GLN A 156 10.88 13.62 -8.36
C GLN A 156 10.22 14.43 -9.47
N ASP A 157 9.46 13.75 -10.32
CA ASP A 157 8.79 14.38 -11.46
C ASP A 157 7.82 15.46 -11.00
N ALA A 158 6.96 15.16 -10.03
CA ALA A 158 5.96 16.08 -9.50
C ALA A 158 6.63 17.34 -8.93
N THR A 159 7.66 17.16 -8.09
CA THR A 159 8.42 18.27 -7.50
C THR A 159 9.04 19.17 -8.58
N SER A 160 9.60 18.57 -9.64
CA SER A 160 10.19 19.33 -10.76
C SER A 160 9.16 20.18 -11.54
N LYS A 161 7.87 19.86 -11.44
CA LYS A 161 6.76 20.59 -12.07
C LYS A 161 5.95 21.44 -11.07
N GLY A 162 6.40 21.54 -9.82
CA GLY A 162 5.74 22.29 -8.75
C GLY A 162 4.51 21.59 -8.14
N GLY A 163 4.33 20.30 -8.43
CA GLY A 163 3.40 19.42 -7.75
C GLY A 163 4.07 18.66 -6.60
N TYR A 164 3.39 17.66 -6.05
CA TYR A 164 3.94 16.80 -4.99
C TYR A 164 3.29 15.42 -4.97
N VAL A 165 4.01 14.40 -4.50
CA VAL A 165 3.47 13.08 -4.17
C VAL A 165 3.70 12.83 -2.70
N HIS A 166 2.62 12.70 -1.94
CA HIS A 166 2.63 12.33 -0.53
C HIS A 166 2.44 10.82 -0.41
N THR A 167 3.42 10.14 0.14
CA THR A 167 3.35 8.68 0.37
C THR A 167 3.28 8.45 1.87
N ILE A 168 2.10 8.07 2.36
CA ILE A 168 1.82 7.78 3.77
C ILE A 168 1.83 6.27 3.96
N LEU A 169 2.41 5.77 5.05
CA LEU A 169 2.50 4.34 5.34
C LEU A 169 1.24 3.82 6.01
N GLY A 170 0.75 2.69 5.49
CA GLY A 170 -0.31 1.86 6.07
C GLY A 170 0.23 0.69 6.89
N ASN A 171 -0.68 -0.20 7.31
CA ASN A 171 -0.28 -1.36 8.10
C ASN A 171 0.46 -2.40 7.28
N HIS A 172 0.08 -2.63 6.03
CA HIS A 172 0.76 -3.62 5.17
C HIS A 172 2.21 -3.21 4.91
N ASP A 173 2.48 -1.91 4.79
CA ASP A 173 3.83 -1.37 4.63
C ASP A 173 4.69 -1.66 5.87
N ILE A 174 4.16 -1.32 7.05
CA ILE A 174 4.85 -1.54 8.33
C ILE A 174 4.99 -3.03 8.63
N MET A 175 3.99 -3.85 8.30
CA MET A 175 4.06 -5.31 8.41
C MET A 175 5.22 -5.88 7.59
N ASN A 176 5.37 -5.43 6.35
CA ASN A 176 6.45 -5.85 5.46
C ASN A 176 7.82 -5.42 5.98
N LEU A 177 7.95 -4.19 6.49
CA LEU A 177 9.21 -3.69 7.05
C LEU A 177 9.58 -4.36 8.38
N SER A 178 8.59 -4.77 9.18
CA SER A 178 8.78 -5.34 10.53
C SER A 178 8.78 -6.88 10.59
N GLY A 179 8.53 -7.54 9.46
CA GLY A 179 8.61 -9.00 9.32
C GLY A 179 7.32 -9.76 9.62
N ASP A 180 6.17 -9.09 9.57
CA ASP A 180 4.87 -9.76 9.53
C ASP A 180 4.46 -10.04 8.07
N LEU A 181 4.82 -11.23 7.58
CA LEU A 181 4.75 -11.59 6.16
C LEU A 181 3.52 -12.44 5.80
N ARG A 182 2.42 -12.28 6.55
CA ARG A 182 1.21 -13.12 6.43
C ARG A 182 0.45 -12.91 5.12
N TYR A 183 0.52 -11.70 4.54
CA TYR A 183 -0.20 -11.34 3.30
C TYR A 183 0.71 -11.20 2.07
N VAL A 184 2.02 -11.40 2.24
CA VAL A 184 2.99 -11.41 1.15
C VAL A 184 2.72 -12.60 0.24
N LEU A 185 2.51 -12.34 -1.05
CA LEU A 185 2.36 -13.40 -2.05
C LEU A 185 3.60 -14.32 -2.09
N PRO A 186 3.42 -15.64 -2.25
CA PRO A 186 4.53 -16.60 -2.32
C PRO A 186 5.63 -16.21 -3.32
N LYS A 187 5.26 -15.59 -4.46
CA LYS A 187 6.22 -15.21 -5.51
C LYS A 187 7.36 -14.32 -5.01
N TYR A 188 7.13 -13.45 -4.03
CA TYR A 188 8.17 -12.54 -3.56
C TYR A 188 9.16 -13.25 -2.62
N LYS A 189 8.70 -14.27 -1.87
CA LYS A 189 9.57 -15.14 -1.07
C LYS A 189 10.42 -16.03 -1.98
N GLU A 190 9.82 -16.57 -3.03
CA GLU A 190 10.53 -17.32 -4.07
C GLU A 190 11.55 -16.43 -4.80
N SER A 191 11.20 -15.17 -5.06
CA SER A 191 12.11 -14.18 -5.65
C SER A 191 13.33 -13.91 -4.76
N ALA A 192 13.11 -13.72 -3.46
CA ALA A 192 14.20 -13.60 -2.49
C ALA A 192 15.11 -14.84 -2.49
N GLN A 193 14.53 -16.04 -2.50
CA GLN A 193 15.26 -17.30 -2.55
C GLN A 193 16.11 -17.45 -3.81
N LEU A 194 15.57 -17.10 -4.99
CA LEU A 194 16.31 -17.11 -6.25
C LEU A 194 17.53 -16.18 -6.18
N MET A 195 17.40 -15.03 -5.51
CA MET A 195 18.50 -14.08 -5.28
C MET A 195 19.44 -14.49 -4.13
N GLY A 196 19.18 -15.61 -3.45
CA GLY A 196 19.98 -16.10 -2.33
C GLY A 196 19.87 -15.26 -1.06
N VAL A 197 18.73 -14.57 -0.86
CA VAL A 197 18.49 -13.71 0.31
C VAL A 197 17.17 -14.07 1.00
N ASP A 198 17.01 -13.64 2.25
CA ASP A 198 15.71 -13.68 2.93
C ASP A 198 14.80 -12.55 2.40
N TYR A 199 13.47 -12.74 2.45
CA TYR A 199 12.50 -11.72 2.05
C TYR A 199 12.76 -10.37 2.72
N MET A 200 13.12 -10.36 4.00
CA MET A 200 13.38 -9.13 4.74
C MET A 200 14.52 -8.30 4.13
N ARG A 201 15.43 -8.92 3.38
CA ARG A 201 16.53 -8.21 2.69
C ARG A 201 16.06 -7.40 1.48
N LEU A 202 14.86 -7.66 0.94
CA LEU A 202 14.37 -6.97 -0.26
C LEU A 202 14.05 -5.49 -0.02
N TYR A 203 13.69 -5.13 1.21
CA TYR A 203 13.26 -3.79 1.61
C TYR A 203 13.92 -3.32 2.92
N ASP A 204 15.14 -3.78 3.19
CA ASP A 204 15.90 -3.37 4.38
C ASP A 204 16.63 -2.03 4.17
N GLU A 205 17.34 -1.56 5.19
CA GLU A 205 18.14 -0.32 5.16
C GLU A 205 19.32 -0.33 4.19
N ASN A 206 19.65 -1.48 3.58
CA ASN A 206 20.67 -1.63 2.56
C ASN A 206 20.06 -1.73 1.16
N THR A 207 18.79 -1.40 0.98
CA THR A 207 18.14 -1.32 -0.32
C THR A 207 17.60 0.07 -0.59
N GLU A 208 17.52 0.45 -1.87
CA GLU A 208 17.05 1.78 -2.23
C GLU A 208 15.60 2.03 -1.79
N LEU A 209 14.68 1.12 -2.16
CA LEU A 209 13.28 1.22 -1.77
C LEU A 209 13.10 1.07 -0.25
N GLY A 210 13.88 0.22 0.43
CA GLY A 210 13.83 0.10 1.87
C GLY A 210 14.28 1.37 2.61
N ARG A 211 15.33 2.04 2.14
CA ARG A 211 15.73 3.36 2.65
C ARG A 211 14.67 4.41 2.36
N TRP A 212 14.12 4.42 1.15
CA TRP A 212 13.06 5.35 0.74
C TRP A 212 11.81 5.19 1.59
N LEU A 213 11.31 3.97 1.83
CA LEU A 213 10.15 3.73 2.70
C LEU A 213 10.35 4.26 4.12
N ARG A 214 11.56 4.18 4.67
CA ARG A 214 11.90 4.68 6.01
C ARG A 214 11.89 6.22 6.12
N THR A 215 11.82 6.94 4.99
CA THR A 215 11.64 8.40 4.97
C THR A 215 10.17 8.84 5.14
N LYS A 216 9.22 7.93 4.95
CA LYS A 216 7.79 8.23 4.80
C LYS A 216 7.05 8.41 6.11
N ASN A 217 5.97 9.17 6.07
CA ASN A 217 5.17 9.51 7.24
C ASN A 217 4.09 8.46 7.51
N VAL A 218 3.63 8.36 8.75
CA VAL A 218 2.42 7.59 9.13
C VAL A 218 1.19 8.49 9.25
N MET A 219 1.40 9.82 9.25
CA MET A 219 0.37 10.83 9.41
C MET A 219 0.82 12.15 8.79
N GLU A 220 -0.07 12.84 8.07
CA GLU A 220 0.24 14.15 7.50
C GLU A 220 -0.92 15.14 7.64
N ARG A 221 -0.58 16.42 7.73
CA ARG A 221 -1.55 17.52 7.66
C ARG A 221 -1.30 18.33 6.40
N ILE A 222 -2.30 18.39 5.51
CA ILE A 222 -2.24 19.17 4.27
C ILE A 222 -3.33 20.25 4.31
N GLY A 223 -2.96 21.48 4.66
CA GLY A 223 -3.90 22.56 4.89
C GLY A 223 -4.82 22.27 6.07
N ASP A 224 -6.13 22.18 5.81
CA ASP A 224 -7.16 21.86 6.81
C ASP A 224 -7.63 20.39 6.73
N GLN A 225 -6.80 19.51 6.17
CA GLN A 225 -7.07 18.09 5.97
C GLN A 225 -6.02 17.26 6.73
N LEU A 226 -6.46 16.23 7.45
CA LEU A 226 -5.62 15.34 8.23
C LEU A 226 -5.65 13.94 7.61
N PHE A 227 -4.49 13.40 7.25
CA PHE A 227 -4.33 12.13 6.54
C PHE A 227 -3.61 11.12 7.41
N MET A 228 -4.11 9.88 7.39
CA MET A 228 -3.46 8.69 7.91
C MET A 228 -4.22 7.48 7.38
N HIS A 229 -3.53 6.36 7.27
CA HIS A 229 -4.08 5.19 6.62
C HIS A 229 -5.41 4.67 7.23
N ALA A 230 -5.53 4.58 8.57
CA ALA A 230 -6.71 3.97 9.20
C ALA A 230 -7.56 4.93 10.05
N GLY A 231 -6.91 5.73 10.91
CA GLY A 231 -7.59 6.76 11.69
C GLY A 231 -6.93 7.08 13.02
N LEU A 232 -7.41 8.15 13.67
CA LEU A 232 -6.85 8.64 14.92
C LEU A 232 -7.69 8.17 16.11
N SER A 233 -7.12 7.28 16.92
CA SER A 233 -7.78 6.78 18.13
C SER A 233 -7.77 7.82 19.26
N PRO A 234 -8.75 7.76 20.20
CA PRO A 234 -8.71 8.55 21.43
C PRO A 234 -7.44 8.30 22.26
N GLU A 235 -6.86 7.08 22.22
CA GLU A 235 -5.63 6.76 22.96
C GLU A 235 -4.41 7.51 22.42
N ILE A 236 -4.28 7.65 21.09
CA ILE A 236 -3.24 8.48 20.49
C ILE A 236 -3.50 9.96 20.78
N LEU A 237 -4.76 10.43 20.70
CA LEU A 237 -5.10 11.83 20.94
C LEU A 237 -4.76 12.29 22.37
N LYS A 238 -4.94 11.42 23.38
CA LYS A 238 -4.60 11.70 24.79
C LYS A 238 -3.12 11.99 25.02
N LEU A 239 -2.24 11.58 24.10
CA LEU A 239 -0.81 11.85 24.19
C LEU A 239 -0.47 13.30 23.85
N HIS A 240 -1.40 14.05 23.26
CA HIS A 240 -1.23 15.45 22.87
C HIS A 240 0.07 15.70 22.09
N LEU A 241 0.32 14.86 21.10
CA LEU A 241 1.45 14.98 20.19
C LEU A 241 1.01 15.68 18.90
N SER A 242 1.88 16.53 18.37
CA SER A 242 1.76 17.07 17.02
C SER A 242 2.00 16.00 15.95
N VAL A 243 1.61 16.31 14.70
CA VAL A 243 1.85 15.41 13.55
C VAL A 243 3.34 15.07 13.38
N PRO A 244 4.28 16.04 13.41
CA PRO A 244 5.71 15.74 13.37
C PRO A 244 6.17 14.83 14.50
N GLU A 245 5.74 15.07 15.74
CA GLU A 245 6.14 14.26 16.90
C GLU A 245 5.66 12.80 16.78
N ILE A 246 4.47 12.55 16.23
CA ILE A 246 3.98 11.19 15.97
C ILE A 246 4.90 10.49 14.95
N ASN A 247 5.21 11.16 13.84
CA ASN A 247 6.09 10.60 12.80
C ASN A 247 7.50 10.33 13.34
N GLU A 248 8.10 11.29 14.05
CA GLU A 248 9.43 11.17 14.66
C GLU A 248 9.49 10.02 15.67
N LYS A 249 8.44 9.81 16.47
CA LYS A 249 8.35 8.68 17.39
C LYS A 249 8.23 7.34 16.67
N CYS A 250 7.46 7.26 15.58
CA CYS A 250 7.24 6.00 14.88
C CYS A 250 8.45 5.59 14.02
N ARG A 251 9.15 6.55 13.41
CA ARG A 251 10.19 6.30 12.39
C ARG A 251 11.27 5.29 12.79
N PRO A 252 11.89 5.35 14.00
CA PRO A 252 12.90 4.38 14.41
C PRO A 252 12.38 2.95 14.54
N PHE A 253 11.06 2.78 14.67
CA PHE A 253 10.40 1.50 14.96
C PHE A 253 9.63 0.92 13.77
N LEU A 254 9.60 1.59 12.61
CA LEU A 254 8.85 1.13 11.42
C LEU A 254 9.25 -0.29 10.98
N ALA A 255 10.53 -0.64 11.12
CA ALA A 255 11.07 -1.96 10.79
C ALA A 255 11.30 -2.87 12.01
N THR A 256 10.81 -2.48 13.20
CA THR A 256 10.98 -3.26 14.42
C THR A 256 9.87 -4.29 14.55
N PRO A 257 10.17 -5.60 14.69
CA PRO A 257 9.15 -6.61 14.92
C PRO A 257 8.29 -6.27 16.13
N LYS A 258 6.96 -6.45 16.02
CA LYS A 258 5.99 -6.07 17.06
C LYS A 258 6.32 -6.62 18.46
N LYS A 259 6.86 -7.84 18.52
CA LYS A 259 7.29 -8.51 19.77
C LYS A 259 8.49 -7.85 20.45
N SER A 260 9.28 -7.09 19.71
CA SER A 260 10.49 -6.40 20.15
C SER A 260 10.25 -4.91 20.45
N LEU A 261 9.02 -4.42 20.26
CA LEU A 261 8.69 -3.03 20.57
C LEU A 261 8.66 -2.81 22.09
N PRO A 262 9.23 -1.69 22.58
CA PRO A 262 9.07 -1.29 23.98
C PRO A 262 7.60 -0.97 24.29
N ASP A 263 7.19 -1.12 25.54
CA ASP A 263 5.80 -0.93 25.97
C ASP A 263 5.25 0.46 25.61
N THR A 264 6.10 1.49 25.70
CA THR A 264 5.77 2.88 25.34
C THR A 264 5.40 3.05 23.87
N MET A 265 5.83 2.15 22.99
CA MET A 265 5.55 2.21 21.56
C MET A 265 4.38 1.33 21.13
N LYS A 266 3.86 0.45 22.00
CA LYS A 266 2.78 -0.48 21.64
C LYS A 266 1.51 0.21 21.14
N VAL A 267 1.18 1.39 21.67
CA VAL A 267 0.00 2.17 21.22
C VAL A 267 0.12 2.65 19.77
N PHE A 268 1.35 2.94 19.31
CA PHE A 268 1.63 3.41 17.95
C PHE A 268 1.71 2.28 16.91
N PHE A 269 1.72 1.01 17.31
CA PHE A 269 1.85 -0.15 16.41
C PHE A 269 0.82 -1.26 16.72
N GLY A 270 -0.18 -0.92 17.53
CA GLY A 270 -1.32 -1.78 17.90
C GLY A 270 -2.59 -1.38 17.16
N LYS A 271 -3.72 -1.95 17.57
CA LYS A 271 -5.05 -1.66 17.00
C LYS A 271 -5.49 -0.19 17.09
N ASP A 272 -4.84 0.58 17.96
CA ASP A 272 -5.15 1.99 18.22
C ASP A 272 -4.24 2.95 17.42
N SER A 273 -3.33 2.41 16.60
CA SER A 273 -2.38 3.21 15.82
C SER A 273 -3.03 3.92 14.64
N PRO A 274 -2.40 5.00 14.11
CA PRO A 274 -2.87 5.72 12.93
C PRO A 274 -3.13 4.85 11.69
N PHE A 275 -2.51 3.68 11.62
CA PHE A 275 -2.56 2.74 10.49
C PHE A 275 -3.28 1.41 10.82
N TRP A 276 -3.92 1.27 11.98
CA TRP A 276 -4.78 0.10 12.29
C TRP A 276 -6.15 0.46 12.87
N TYR A 277 -6.35 1.69 13.33
CA TYR A 277 -7.56 2.07 14.04
C TYR A 277 -8.80 2.07 13.15
N ARG A 278 -9.72 1.14 13.41
CA ARG A 278 -10.98 0.98 12.65
C ARG A 278 -12.21 1.63 13.30
N GLY A 279 -12.04 2.35 14.41
CA GLY A 279 -13.17 2.84 15.21
C GLY A 279 -14.06 3.87 14.53
N TYR A 280 -13.68 4.44 13.38
CA TYR A 280 -14.62 5.27 12.59
C TYR A 280 -15.74 4.44 11.94
N PHE A 281 -15.47 3.16 11.66
CA PHE A 281 -16.35 2.32 10.86
C PHE A 281 -16.80 1.06 11.61
N MET A 282 -15.99 0.55 12.54
CA MET A 282 -16.24 -0.68 13.29
C MET A 282 -16.45 -0.43 14.79
N ALA A 283 -17.18 -1.34 15.46
CA ALA A 283 -17.40 -1.28 16.89
C ALA A 283 -16.12 -1.62 17.71
N PRO A 284 -15.86 -0.96 18.86
CA PRO A 284 -16.60 0.18 19.40
C PRO A 284 -16.35 1.45 18.57
N ARG A 285 -17.43 2.08 18.10
CA ARG A 285 -17.34 3.22 17.20
C ARG A 285 -16.96 4.50 17.94
N ALA A 286 -16.08 5.29 17.34
CA ALA A 286 -15.83 6.67 17.74
C ALA A 286 -17.14 7.47 17.71
N THR A 287 -17.30 8.38 18.66
CA THR A 287 -18.41 9.33 18.68
C THR A 287 -18.09 10.54 17.80
N LEU A 288 -19.10 11.35 17.47
CA LEU A 288 -18.86 12.63 16.80
C LEU A 288 -18.00 13.57 17.66
N THR A 289 -18.12 13.49 18.98
CA THR A 289 -17.31 14.26 19.92
C THR A 289 -15.83 13.87 19.82
N ASP A 290 -15.51 12.58 19.72
CA ASP A 290 -14.12 12.13 19.56
C ASP A 290 -13.51 12.70 18.28
N VAL A 291 -14.24 12.62 17.16
CA VAL A 291 -13.81 13.21 15.88
C VAL A 291 -13.63 14.73 15.99
N ASP A 292 -14.52 15.43 16.71
CA ASP A 292 -14.42 16.87 16.93
C ASP A 292 -13.21 17.26 17.77
N LEU A 293 -12.89 16.49 18.80
CA LEU A 293 -11.70 16.70 19.61
C LEU A 293 -10.43 16.54 18.77
N SER A 294 -10.36 15.50 17.93
CA SER A 294 -9.26 15.30 17.00
C SER A 294 -9.09 16.49 16.04
N LEU A 295 -10.17 16.87 15.35
CA LEU A 295 -10.13 17.95 14.37
C LEU A 295 -9.76 19.30 14.99
N ASN A 296 -10.28 19.61 16.18
CA ASN A 296 -9.94 20.84 16.89
C ASN A 296 -8.47 20.87 17.32
N TYR A 297 -7.95 19.75 17.83
CA TYR A 297 -6.56 19.67 18.29
C TYR A 297 -5.57 19.90 17.13
N TYR A 298 -5.78 19.26 15.98
CA TYR A 298 -4.93 19.41 14.79
C TYR A 298 -5.30 20.59 13.88
N GLN A 299 -6.30 21.39 14.28
CA GLN A 299 -6.81 22.54 13.52
C GLN A 299 -7.24 22.19 12.09
N CYS A 300 -7.84 21.01 11.93
CA CYS A 300 -8.30 20.50 10.65
C CYS A 300 -9.84 20.53 10.57
N LYS A 301 -10.37 20.46 9.35
CA LYS A 301 -11.82 20.34 9.11
C LYS A 301 -12.23 18.92 8.75
N ARG A 302 -11.28 18.07 8.36
CA ARG A 302 -11.55 16.72 7.91
C ARG A 302 -10.41 15.75 8.15
N ILE A 303 -10.76 14.52 8.49
CA ILE A 303 -9.89 13.36 8.53
C ILE A 303 -10.14 12.53 7.26
N ILE A 304 -9.09 12.07 6.61
CA ILE A 304 -9.11 11.21 5.43
C ILE A 304 -8.41 9.91 5.81
N VAL A 305 -9.06 8.79 5.48
CA VAL A 305 -8.59 7.45 5.85
C VAL A 305 -8.96 6.39 4.80
N GLY A 306 -8.10 5.41 4.61
CA GLY A 306 -8.32 4.15 3.89
C GLY A 306 -8.68 2.98 4.82
N HIS A 307 -8.03 1.83 4.63
CA HIS A 307 -7.97 0.64 5.49
C HIS A 307 -9.26 -0.19 5.69
N THR A 308 -10.42 0.47 5.75
CA THR A 308 -11.71 -0.18 5.98
C THR A 308 -12.63 0.03 4.80
N ILE A 309 -12.76 -1.02 4.00
CA ILE A 309 -13.69 -1.12 2.89
C ILE A 309 -15.13 -1.16 3.41
N LEU A 310 -16.00 -0.34 2.81
CA LEU A 310 -17.43 -0.30 3.12
C LEU A 310 -18.30 -0.59 1.87
N ASP A 311 -19.56 -0.93 2.07
CA ASP A 311 -20.54 -1.08 0.97
C ASP A 311 -20.67 0.24 0.16
N ARG A 312 -20.56 1.36 0.87
CA ARG A 312 -20.69 2.74 0.38
C ARG A 312 -19.31 3.40 0.30
N ASN A 313 -18.48 2.85 -0.58
CA ASN A 313 -17.12 3.35 -0.79
C ASN A 313 -17.05 4.78 -1.35
N ILE A 314 -15.95 5.45 -1.01
CA ILE A 314 -15.68 6.90 -1.11
C ILE A 314 -16.86 7.75 -0.64
N ALA A 315 -16.97 7.90 0.69
CA ALA A 315 -18.09 8.56 1.32
C ALA A 315 -17.70 9.43 2.52
N LEU A 316 -18.61 10.36 2.82
CA LEU A 316 -18.50 11.29 3.93
C LEU A 316 -19.29 10.78 5.13
N TYR A 317 -18.62 10.73 6.27
CA TYR A 317 -19.11 10.25 7.57
C TYR A 317 -18.96 11.34 8.63
N TYR A 318 -19.56 11.15 9.79
CA TYR A 318 -19.48 12.04 10.94
C TYR A 318 -19.89 13.47 10.58
N ARG A 319 -21.05 13.63 9.93
CA ARG A 319 -21.50 14.93 9.37
C ARG A 319 -20.52 15.56 8.37
N GLY A 320 -19.77 14.73 7.64
CA GLY A 320 -18.80 15.15 6.63
C GLY A 320 -17.40 15.50 7.14
N LYS A 321 -17.08 15.09 8.37
CA LYS A 321 -15.80 15.30 9.05
C LYS A 321 -14.79 14.17 8.81
N VAL A 322 -15.26 12.98 8.45
CA VAL A 322 -14.40 11.86 8.04
C VAL A 322 -14.72 11.49 6.60
N LEU A 323 -13.69 11.32 5.79
CA LEU A 323 -13.78 10.83 4.42
C LEU A 323 -13.08 9.47 4.36
N GLY A 324 -13.87 8.40 4.24
CA GLY A 324 -13.34 7.07 3.95
C GLY A 324 -13.12 6.95 2.45
N ILE A 325 -11.93 6.52 2.02
CA ILE A 325 -11.54 6.47 0.60
C ILE A 325 -11.15 5.07 0.11
N ASP A 326 -11.09 4.09 1.00
CA ASP A 326 -10.74 2.72 0.66
C ASP A 326 -11.75 2.11 -0.34
N VAL A 327 -11.20 1.45 -1.36
CA VAL A 327 -11.94 0.72 -2.38
C VAL A 327 -11.26 -0.63 -2.59
N ASP A 328 -12.07 -1.66 -2.78
CA ASP A 328 -11.56 -3.00 -3.07
C ASP A 328 -10.93 -3.06 -4.48
N ALA A 329 -9.66 -2.69 -4.57
CA ALA A 329 -8.87 -2.69 -5.80
C ALA A 329 -8.74 -4.12 -6.37
N HIS A 330 -8.68 -5.14 -5.52
CA HIS A 330 -8.61 -6.56 -5.92
C HIS A 330 -9.88 -7.05 -6.63
N SER A 331 -11.06 -6.52 -6.31
CA SER A 331 -12.27 -6.78 -7.12
C SER A 331 -12.39 -5.90 -8.37
N GLY A 332 -11.32 -5.17 -8.72
CA GLY A 332 -11.25 -4.30 -9.89
C GLY A 332 -11.91 -2.93 -9.71
N LYS A 333 -12.27 -2.54 -8.47
CA LYS A 333 -12.84 -1.22 -8.23
C LYS A 333 -11.75 -0.15 -8.35
N CYS A 334 -11.87 0.68 -9.37
CA CYS A 334 -10.94 1.78 -9.62
C CYS A 334 -11.59 3.11 -9.23
N SER A 335 -11.33 3.64 -8.04
CA SER A 335 -11.81 4.98 -7.67
C SER A 335 -10.85 5.70 -6.73
N GLY A 336 -10.94 7.03 -6.73
CA GLY A 336 -10.18 7.90 -5.84
C GLY A 336 -10.97 9.15 -5.43
N ALA A 337 -10.41 9.93 -4.51
CA ALA A 337 -11.01 11.17 -4.04
C ALA A 337 -10.24 12.38 -4.56
N LEU A 338 -10.91 13.28 -5.28
CA LEU A 338 -10.33 14.50 -5.81
C LEU A 338 -10.82 15.71 -5.02
N PHE A 339 -9.91 16.49 -4.46
CA PHE A 339 -10.19 17.79 -3.87
C PHE A 339 -9.75 18.91 -4.81
N LYS A 340 -10.72 19.73 -5.26
CA LYS A 340 -10.47 20.93 -6.07
C LYS A 340 -11.52 22.00 -5.82
N HIS A 341 -11.12 23.27 -5.85
CA HIS A 341 -12.01 24.41 -5.58
C HIS A 341 -12.81 24.25 -4.27
N ASN A 342 -12.15 23.82 -3.19
CA ASN A 342 -12.75 23.57 -1.87
C ASN A 342 -13.88 22.53 -1.86
N ARG A 343 -13.90 21.60 -2.82
CA ARG A 343 -14.92 20.57 -2.95
C ARG A 343 -14.28 19.23 -3.24
N TRP A 344 -14.92 18.19 -2.72
CA TRP A 344 -14.52 16.81 -2.96
C TRP A 344 -15.36 16.17 -4.05
N TYR A 345 -14.72 15.32 -4.83
CA TYR A 345 -15.30 14.55 -5.92
C TYR A 345 -14.81 13.11 -5.81
N ILE A 346 -15.65 12.17 -6.21
CA ILE A 346 -15.26 10.79 -6.50
C ILE A 346 -14.81 10.78 -7.96
N ILE A 347 -13.68 10.15 -8.23
CA ILE A 347 -13.15 9.93 -9.58
C ILE A 347 -12.98 8.43 -9.85
N ASN A 348 -12.85 8.05 -11.13
CA ASN A 348 -12.61 6.67 -11.54
C ASN A 348 -11.63 6.57 -12.71
N ASP A 349 -11.38 5.34 -13.17
CA ASP A 349 -10.59 4.93 -14.33
C ASP A 349 -11.13 5.42 -15.70
N LYS A 350 -12.24 6.15 -15.73
CA LYS A 350 -12.80 6.77 -16.93
C LYS A 350 -12.69 8.30 -16.91
N GLY A 351 -12.04 8.86 -15.89
CA GLY A 351 -11.92 10.31 -15.69
C GLY A 351 -13.26 10.98 -15.35
N ILE A 352 -14.26 10.20 -14.92
CA ILE A 352 -15.57 10.73 -14.53
C ILE A 352 -15.46 11.30 -13.13
N GLU A 353 -15.82 12.57 -12.99
CA GLU A 353 -15.87 13.23 -11.69
C GLU A 353 -17.30 13.38 -11.19
N LYS A 354 -17.59 12.83 -10.01
CA LYS A 354 -18.88 12.96 -9.34
C LYS A 354 -18.72 13.73 -8.04
N LYS A 355 -19.39 14.87 -7.92
CA LYS A 355 -19.34 15.68 -6.70
C LYS A 355 -19.75 14.85 -5.47
N LEU A 356 -18.87 14.78 -4.49
CA LEU A 356 -19.10 14.10 -3.23
C LEU A 356 -19.96 14.98 -2.32
N ARG A 357 -21.01 14.38 -1.74
CA ARG A 357 -21.94 15.05 -0.83
C ARG A 357 -22.20 14.15 0.36
N TYR A 358 -22.19 14.76 1.55
CA TYR A 358 -22.60 14.07 2.76
C TYR A 358 -24.08 13.67 2.66
N LYS A 359 -24.38 12.46 3.10
CA LYS A 359 -25.74 11.95 3.26
C LYS A 359 -25.89 11.50 4.71
N LYS A 360 -26.97 11.92 5.37
CA LYS A 360 -27.23 11.58 6.78
C LYS A 360 -27.20 10.06 7.05
N GLY A 361 -27.65 9.26 6.09
CA GLY A 361 -27.64 7.80 6.18
C GLY A 361 -26.25 7.16 6.16
N ASN A 362 -25.18 7.90 5.83
CA ASN A 362 -23.81 7.37 5.89
C ASN A 362 -23.34 7.16 7.33
N ASP A 363 -23.84 7.94 8.29
CA ASP A 363 -23.41 7.81 9.69
C ASP A 363 -23.94 6.53 10.36
N ILE A 364 -24.95 5.90 9.74
CA ILE A 364 -25.51 4.62 10.14
C ILE A 364 -24.75 3.52 9.39
N ILE A 365 -23.69 3.02 10.03
CA ILE A 365 -22.87 1.90 9.54
C ILE A 365 -23.28 0.67 10.35
N LYS A 366 -23.64 -0.40 9.64
CA LYS A 366 -23.91 -1.73 10.21
C LYS A 366 -22.68 -2.60 10.00
N ASP A 367 -22.54 -3.65 10.81
CA ASP A 367 -21.45 -4.61 10.65
C ASP A 367 -21.47 -5.28 9.26
N SER A 368 -22.66 -5.46 8.68
CA SER A 368 -22.85 -5.98 7.30
C SER A 368 -22.36 -5.04 6.20
N ASP A 369 -22.10 -3.77 6.52
CA ASP A 369 -21.64 -2.78 5.57
C ASP A 369 -20.10 -2.81 5.45
N VAL A 370 -19.38 -3.48 6.35
CA VAL A 370 -17.92 -3.66 6.30
C VAL A 370 -17.61 -4.90 5.48
N LEU A 371 -16.78 -4.73 4.44
CA LEU A 371 -16.47 -5.79 3.47
C LEU A 371 -15.22 -6.59 3.84
#